data_AF-A0A962Y5F5-F1
#
_entry.id   AF-A0A962Y5F5-F1
#
_cell.length_a   1.000
_cell.length_b   1.000
_cell.length_c   1.000
_cell.angle_alpha   90.00
_cell.angle_beta   90.00
_cell.angle_gamma   90.00
#
_symmetry.space_group_name_H-M   'P 1'
#
loop_
_entity.id
_entity.type
_entity.pdbx_description
1 polymer ?
#
loop_
_entity_poly.entity_id
_entity_poly.type
_entity_poly.pdbx_seq_one_letter_code
_entity_poly.pdbx_strand_id
1 'polypeptide(L)'
;MTAFPKLQTAIPQRRYHYGDYQVSILGDVQSGDEHDYIFVAAFVLEGESRPRLYVVSERVAGGVSLRVINASMDETLETDSRWARLGEFSDQALRLGSQLLGLEQETAYPLG
;
A
#
# COMPACT_ATOMS: atom_id res chain seq x y z
N MET A 1 9.11 -17.01 -2.48
CA MET A 1 8.85 -16.58 -1.09
C MET A 1 8.55 -15.10 -1.16
N THR A 2 7.37 -14.66 -0.76
CA THR A 2 7.03 -13.23 -0.77
C THR A 2 7.79 -12.51 0.34
N ALA A 3 8.47 -11.42 0.02
CA ALA A 3 9.16 -10.58 1.00
C ALA A 3 8.35 -9.29 1.19
N PHE A 4 7.80 -9.10 2.39
CA PHE A 4 7.13 -7.84 2.70
C PHE A 4 8.12 -6.66 2.75
N PRO A 5 7.68 -5.44 2.39
CA PRO A 5 8.52 -4.25 2.40
C PRO A 5 9.25 -4.07 3.72
N LYS A 6 10.56 -3.81 3.65
CA LYS A 6 11.37 -3.43 4.81
C LYS A 6 11.52 -1.92 4.83
N LEU A 7 10.86 -1.25 5.77
CA LEU A 7 10.94 0.20 5.90
C LEU A 7 11.84 0.55 7.08
N GLN A 8 12.85 1.40 6.86
CA GLN A 8 13.67 1.94 7.94
C GLN A 8 12.92 3.08 8.65
N THR A 9 12.34 3.99 7.87
CA THR A 9 11.48 5.07 8.35
C THR A 9 10.39 5.34 7.31
N ALA A 10 9.26 5.89 7.75
CA ALA A 10 8.21 6.40 6.89
C ALA A 10 7.30 7.34 7.68
N ILE A 11 6.68 8.30 6.99
CA ILE A 11 5.74 9.27 7.58
C ILE A 11 4.32 8.91 7.16
N PRO A 12 3.39 8.66 8.11
CA PRO A 12 1.98 8.47 7.79
C PRO A 12 1.41 9.73 7.12
N GLN A 13 0.88 9.56 5.90
CA GLN A 13 0.27 10.63 5.11
C GLN A 13 -1.26 10.60 5.21
N ARG A 14 -1.84 9.40 5.25
CA ARG A 14 -3.28 9.19 5.43
C ARG A 14 -3.54 7.90 6.20
N ARG A 15 -4.65 7.87 6.92
CA ARG A 15 -5.15 6.68 7.60
C ARG A 15 -6.63 6.49 7.32
N TYR A 16 -7.03 5.24 7.20
CA TYR A 16 -8.41 4.85 6.97
C TYR A 16 -8.81 3.68 7.86
N HIS A 17 -10.08 3.65 8.22
CA HIS A 17 -10.78 2.46 8.66
C HIS A 17 -11.54 1.89 7.46
N TYR A 18 -11.38 0.59 7.16
CA TYR A 18 -12.01 -0.02 6.00
C TYR A 18 -12.46 -1.45 6.33
N GLY A 19 -13.75 -1.64 6.65
CA GLY A 19 -14.21 -2.88 7.28
C GLY A 19 -13.42 -3.15 8.55
N ASP A 20 -12.94 -4.38 8.73
CA ASP A 20 -12.10 -4.76 9.89
C ASP A 20 -10.62 -4.40 9.73
N TYR A 21 -10.25 -3.58 8.73
CA TYR A 21 -8.87 -3.21 8.47
C TYR A 21 -8.57 -1.76 8.83
N GLN A 22 -7.42 -1.56 9.46
CA GLN A 22 -6.75 -0.27 9.50
C GLN A 22 -5.80 -0.15 8.32
N VAL A 23 -5.95 0.91 7.54
CA VAL A 23 -5.10 1.19 6.38
C VAL A 23 -4.25 2.42 6.67
N SER A 24 -2.93 2.27 6.59
CA SER A 24 -1.99 3.40 6.68
C SER A 24 -1.33 3.61 5.33
N ILE A 25 -1.51 4.80 4.76
CA ILE A 25 -0.75 5.26 3.59
C ILE A 25 0.46 6.03 4.11
N LEU A 26 1.63 5.48 3.83
CA LEU A 26 2.93 6.01 4.25
C LEU A 26 3.60 6.68 3.04
N GLY A 27 4.29 7.79 3.29
CA GLY A 27 5.14 8.51 2.34
C GLY A 27 6.45 8.90 3.03
N ASP A 28 7.31 9.65 2.33
CA ASP A 28 8.66 9.98 2.80
C ASP A 28 9.39 8.71 3.31
N VAL A 29 9.32 7.67 2.48
CA VAL A 29 9.75 6.33 2.85
C VAL A 29 11.25 6.19 2.65
N GLN A 30 11.96 5.77 3.70
CA GLN A 30 13.31 5.28 3.58
C GLN A 30 13.27 3.75 3.59
N SER A 31 13.57 3.14 2.46
CA SER A 31 13.60 1.68 2.36
C SER A 31 14.82 1.09 3.08
N GLY A 32 14.62 -0.09 3.65
CA GLY A 32 15.66 -1.00 4.14
C GLY A 32 15.86 -2.21 3.24
N ASP A 33 15.20 -2.24 2.09
CA ASP A 33 15.42 -3.19 1.00
C ASP A 33 15.86 -2.44 -0.29
N GLU A 34 15.96 -3.16 -1.41
CA GLU A 34 16.46 -2.61 -2.68
C GLU A 34 15.43 -1.76 -3.45
N HIS A 35 14.23 -1.54 -2.90
CA HIS A 35 13.15 -0.82 -3.56
C HIS A 35 13.09 0.66 -3.16
N ASP A 36 12.93 1.55 -4.14
CA ASP A 36 12.77 2.99 -3.94
C ASP A 36 11.28 3.35 -3.80
N TYR A 37 10.68 3.05 -2.64
CA TYR A 37 9.26 3.30 -2.40
C TYR A 37 8.94 4.80 -2.35
N ILE A 38 7.89 5.21 -3.06
CA ILE A 38 7.31 6.55 -2.96
C ILE A 38 6.17 6.53 -1.92
N PHE A 39 5.21 5.62 -2.10
CA PHE A 39 4.13 5.40 -1.15
C PHE A 39 3.97 3.92 -0.82
N VAL A 40 3.58 3.64 0.42
CA VAL A 40 3.26 2.30 0.90
C VAL A 40 1.91 2.34 1.60
N ALA A 41 0.94 1.60 1.07
CA ALA A 41 -0.33 1.34 1.74
C ALA A 41 -0.21 0.01 2.48
N ALA A 42 -0.35 0.04 3.81
CA ALA A 42 -0.32 -1.15 4.66
C ALA A 42 -1.72 -1.42 5.23
N PHE A 43 -2.28 -2.59 4.94
CA PHE A 43 -3.57 -3.06 5.44
C PHE A 43 -3.36 -4.02 6.61
N VAL A 44 -3.71 -3.57 7.81
CA VAL A 44 -3.58 -4.34 9.05
C VAL A 44 -4.97 -4.75 9.50
N LEU A 45 -5.19 -6.05 9.68
CA LEU A 45 -6.45 -6.53 10.26
C LEU A 45 -6.52 -6.09 11.73
N GLU A 46 -7.70 -5.69 12.19
CA GLU A 46 -7.90 -5.33 13.58
C GLU A 46 -7.45 -6.44 14.54
N GLY A 47 -6.73 -6.05 15.60
CA GLY A 47 -6.11 -6.97 16.55
C GLY A 47 -4.77 -7.56 16.11
N GLU A 48 -4.35 -7.38 14.86
CA GLU A 48 -3.03 -7.79 14.38
C GLU A 48 -2.01 -6.65 14.45
N SER A 49 -0.73 -7.02 14.52
CA SER A 49 0.41 -6.08 14.52
C SER A 49 1.14 -6.02 13.18
N ARG A 50 0.78 -6.89 12.22
CA ARG A 50 1.44 -7.00 10.92
C ARG A 50 0.44 -6.80 9.79
N PRO A 51 0.80 -6.08 8.73
CA PRO A 51 -0.05 -5.97 7.56
C PRO A 51 -0.22 -7.31 6.85
N ARG A 52 -1.43 -7.57 6.34
CA ARG A 52 -1.76 -8.74 5.51
C ARG A 52 -1.59 -8.47 4.02
N LEU A 53 -1.70 -7.20 3.64
CA LEU A 53 -1.56 -6.71 2.29
C LEU A 53 -0.78 -5.40 2.30
N TYR A 54 0.12 -5.28 1.33
CA TYR A 54 0.73 -4.03 0.93
C TYR A 54 0.35 -3.72 -0.51
N VAL A 55 0.05 -2.45 -0.76
CA VAL A 55 0.10 -1.88 -2.10
C VAL A 55 1.22 -0.84 -2.06
N VAL A 56 2.13 -0.85 -3.01
CA VAL A 56 3.28 0.06 -3.03
C VAL A 56 3.38 0.75 -4.37
N SER A 57 3.79 2.00 -4.34
CA SER A 57 4.37 2.65 -5.52
C SER A 57 5.86 2.82 -5.32
N GLU A 58 6.63 2.48 -6.33
CA GLU A 58 8.10 2.52 -6.26
C GLU A 58 8.66 3.10 -7.56
N ARG A 59 9.79 3.77 -7.45
CA ARG A 59 10.50 4.33 -8.60
C ARG A 59 11.27 3.22 -9.30
N VAL A 60 11.06 3.12 -10.60
CA VAL A 60 11.70 2.11 -11.46
C VAL A 60 12.33 2.75 -12.68
N ALA A 61 13.21 2.01 -13.36
CA ALA A 61 13.74 2.44 -14.64
C ALA A 61 12.59 2.57 -15.66
N GLY A 62 12.20 3.81 -15.95
CA GLY A 62 11.12 4.12 -16.91
C GLY A 62 9.84 4.68 -16.28
N GLY A 63 9.75 4.83 -14.96
CA GLY A 63 8.59 5.48 -14.35
C GLY A 63 8.38 5.14 -12.88
N VAL A 64 7.11 4.97 -12.52
CA VAL A 64 6.69 4.58 -11.18
C VAL A 64 5.77 3.37 -11.33
N SER A 65 6.12 2.26 -10.71
CA SER A 65 5.29 1.06 -10.74
C SER A 65 4.29 1.07 -9.59
N LEU A 66 3.19 0.33 -9.77
CA LEU A 66 2.25 -0.04 -8.73
C LEU A 66 2.34 -1.55 -8.52
N ARG A 67 2.68 -1.98 -7.31
CA ARG A 67 2.91 -3.38 -6.97
C ARG A 67 2.05 -3.80 -5.78
N VAL A 68 1.55 -5.03 -5.80
CA VAL A 68 0.75 -5.66 -4.75
C VAL A 68 1.57 -6.76 -4.09
N ILE A 69 1.58 -6.81 -2.76
CA ILE A 69 2.35 -7.78 -1.99
C ILE A 69 1.48 -8.33 -0.86
N ASN A 70 1.25 -9.64 -0.83
CA ASN A 70 0.56 -10.35 0.26
C ASN A 70 1.19 -11.75 0.46
N ALA A 71 0.60 -12.59 1.31
CA ALA A 71 1.13 -13.93 1.56
C ALA A 71 1.16 -14.85 0.32
N SER A 72 0.34 -14.55 -0.69
CA SER A 72 0.14 -15.37 -1.88
C SER A 72 0.85 -14.83 -3.13
N MET A 73 1.06 -13.51 -3.24
CA MET A 73 1.61 -12.86 -4.44
C MET A 73 2.48 -11.65 -4.13
N ASP A 74 3.38 -11.35 -5.07
CA ASP A 74 4.21 -10.14 -5.16
C ASP A 74 4.27 -9.77 -6.64
N GLU A 75 3.40 -8.86 -7.07
CA GLU A 75 3.13 -8.64 -8.50
C GLU A 75 2.99 -7.16 -8.85
N THR A 76 3.76 -6.72 -9.84
CA THR A 76 3.64 -5.39 -10.43
C THR A 76 2.48 -5.37 -11.42
N LEU A 77 1.46 -4.56 -11.12
CA LEU A 77 0.24 -4.49 -11.92
C LEU A 77 0.34 -3.49 -13.07
N GLU A 78 0.99 -2.34 -12.82
CA GLU A 78 1.04 -1.24 -13.78
C GLU A 78 2.28 -0.37 -13.57
N THR A 79 2.74 0.32 -14.61
CA THR A 79 3.75 1.39 -14.51
C THR A 79 3.22 2.67 -15.13
N ASP A 80 3.03 3.70 -14.30
CA ASP A 80 2.56 5.02 -14.70
C ASP A 80 3.02 6.07 -13.67
N SER A 81 3.49 7.21 -14.16
CA SER A 81 3.89 8.36 -13.34
C SER A 81 2.83 8.85 -12.33
N ARG A 82 1.54 8.58 -12.57
CA ARG A 82 0.44 8.94 -11.66
C ARG A 82 0.58 8.31 -10.28
N TRP A 83 1.27 7.18 -10.15
CA TRP A 83 1.50 6.52 -8.87
C TRP A 83 2.45 7.27 -7.92
N ALA A 84 3.11 8.33 -8.41
CA ALA A 84 3.80 9.30 -7.55
C ALA A 84 2.87 10.37 -6.95
N ARG A 85 1.56 10.34 -7.21
CA ARG A 85 0.58 11.29 -6.66
C ARG A 85 -0.20 10.61 -5.55
N LEU A 86 -0.14 11.17 -4.33
CA LEU A 86 -0.75 10.60 -3.13
C LEU A 86 -2.25 10.27 -3.31
N GLY A 87 -3.01 11.16 -3.96
CA GLY A 87 -4.44 10.95 -4.21
C GLY A 87 -4.70 9.72 -5.07
N GLU A 88 -4.14 9.69 -6.28
CA GLU A 88 -4.28 8.60 -7.24
C GLU A 88 -3.84 7.25 -6.65
N PHE A 89 -2.71 7.26 -5.95
CA PHE A 89 -2.21 6.08 -5.27
C PHE A 89 -3.15 5.61 -4.15
N SER A 90 -3.62 6.51 -3.28
CA SER A 90 -4.51 6.15 -2.16
C SER A 90 -5.80 5.53 -2.68
N ASP A 91 -6.41 6.14 -3.69
CA ASP A 91 -7.68 5.67 -4.23
C ASP A 91 -7.52 4.30 -4.90
N GLN A 92 -6.43 4.09 -5.64
CA GLN A 92 -6.15 2.79 -6.25
C GLN A 92 -5.79 1.72 -5.21
N ALA A 93 -5.00 2.07 -4.19
CA ALA A 93 -4.64 1.15 -3.12
C ALA A 93 -5.87 0.65 -2.35
N LEU A 94 -6.80 1.56 -2.02
CA LEU A 94 -8.07 1.19 -1.38
C LEU A 94 -8.92 0.29 -2.28
N ARG A 95 -9.02 0.59 -3.59
CA ARG A 95 -9.74 -0.27 -4.55
C ARG A 95 -9.13 -1.68 -4.64
N LEU A 96 -7.80 -1.79 -4.73
CA LEU A 96 -7.12 -3.07 -4.77
C LEU A 96 -7.27 -3.84 -3.46
N GLY A 97 -7.14 -3.16 -2.32
CA GLY A 97 -7.35 -3.75 -1.01
C GLY A 97 -8.78 -4.28 -0.83
N SER A 98 -9.76 -3.54 -1.33
CA SER A 98 -11.16 -3.96 -1.34
C SER A 98 -11.36 -5.28 -2.07
N GLN A 99 -10.84 -5.41 -3.28
CA GLN A 99 -10.97 -6.62 -4.10
C GLN A 99 -10.19 -7.81 -3.51
N LEU A 100 -8.99 -7.57 -3.00
CA LEU A 100 -8.10 -8.64 -2.53
C LEU A 100 -8.44 -9.15 -1.13
N LEU A 101 -9.12 -8.33 -0.32
CA LEU A 101 -9.48 -8.66 1.06
C LEU A 101 -10.98 -8.95 1.24
N GLY A 102 -11.79 -8.85 0.17
CA GLY A 102 -13.23 -9.10 0.23
C GLY A 102 -14.03 -7.98 0.92
N LEU A 103 -13.62 -6.72 0.73
CA LEU A 103 -14.23 -5.53 1.33
C LEU A 103 -15.03 -4.71 0.33
N GLU A 104 -15.54 -5.30 -0.75
CA GLU A 104 -16.23 -4.60 -1.86
C GLU A 104 -17.51 -3.91 -1.40
N GLN A 105 -18.14 -4.42 -0.34
CA GLN A 105 -19.36 -3.85 0.24
C GLN A 105 -19.08 -2.84 1.36
N GLU A 106 -17.81 -2.66 1.73
CA GLU A 106 -17.41 -1.74 2.79
C GLU A 106 -17.06 -0.37 2.22
N THR A 107 -17.07 0.64 3.09
CA THR A 107 -16.60 2.00 2.75
C THR A 107 -15.37 2.34 3.59
N ALA A 108 -14.35 2.91 2.94
CA ALA A 108 -13.17 3.41 3.63
C ALA A 108 -13.47 4.79 4.26
N TYR A 109 -13.26 4.92 5.56
CA TYR A 109 -13.45 6.16 6.31
C TYR A 109 -12.11 6.76 6.74
N PRO A 110 -11.79 8.02 6.41
CA PRO A 110 -10.54 8.65 6.82
C PRO A 110 -10.49 8.89 8.33
N LEU A 111 -9.32 8.69 8.95
CA LEU A 111 -9.12 8.77 10.40
C LEU A 111 -8.42 10.04 10.91
N GLY A 112 -8.25 11.05 10.04
CA GLY A 112 -7.60 12.32 10.40
C GLY A 112 -6.08 12.29 10.38
#